data_AF-A0A2T2ZDT9-F1
#
_entry.id   AF-A0A2T2ZDT9-F1
#
_cell.length_a   1.000
_cell.length_b   1.000
_cell.length_c   1.000
_cell.angle_alpha   90.00
_cell.angle_beta   90.00
_cell.angle_gamma   90.00
#
_symmetry.space_group_name_H-M   'P 1'
#
loop_
_entity.id
_entity.type
_entity.pdbx_description
1 polymer ?
#
loop_
_entity_poly.entity_id
_entity_poly.type
_entity_poly.pdbx_seq_one_letter_code
_entity_poly.pdbx_strand_id
1 'polypeptide(L)'
;MALLQADIDELQKLAGTVTLAATNIAKVDIGTAAAGLAAALPGSGLDGVCTQAGQFVDGAYQRVAGKFTQVAGKIMTASQWYLETDESFADDMRKFDVHHAGGQ
;
A
#
# COMPACT_ATOMS: atom_id res chain seq x y z
N MET A 1 17.56 -0.17 18.92
CA MET A 1 17.83 0.47 17.61
C MET A 1 16.83 1.59 17.46
N ALA A 2 17.28 2.85 17.50
CA ALA A 2 16.45 3.96 17.07
C ALA A 2 16.51 4.04 15.53
N LEU A 3 15.36 4.22 14.88
CA LEU A 3 15.29 4.48 13.44
C LEU A 3 15.64 5.95 13.20
N LEU A 4 16.39 6.27 12.14
CA LEU A 4 16.65 7.66 11.76
C LEU A 4 15.48 8.22 10.94
N GLN A 5 15.32 9.55 10.90
CA GLN A 5 14.34 10.20 10.01
C GLN A 5 14.46 9.73 8.55
N ALA A 6 15.69 9.51 8.07
CA ALA A 6 15.95 8.98 6.74
C ALA A 6 15.31 7.59 6.52
N ASP A 7 15.31 6.72 7.54
CA ASP A 7 14.68 5.40 7.46
C ASP A 7 13.15 5.52 7.39
N ILE A 8 12.58 6.47 8.12
CA ILE A 8 11.15 6.77 8.11
C ILE A 8 10.71 7.28 6.74
N ASP A 9 11.50 8.18 6.14
CA ASP A 9 11.25 8.70 4.80
C ASP A 9 11.28 7.56 3.75
N GLU A 10 12.22 6.61 3.87
CA GLU A 10 12.28 5.44 3.00
C GLU A 10 11.07 4.51 3.19
N LEU A 11 10.59 4.30 4.42
CA LEU A 11 9.36 3.55 4.67
C LEU A 11 8.15 4.20 4.00
N GLN A 12 8.03 5.53 4.06
CA GLN A 12 6.96 6.26 3.41
C GLN A 12 7.03 6.16 1.87
N LYS A 13 8.24 6.28 1.29
CA LYS A 13 8.45 6.06 -0.15
C LYS A 13 8.09 4.64 -0.58
N LEU A 14 8.46 3.64 0.22
CA LEU A 14 8.10 2.25 -0.03
C LEU A 14 6.57 2.07 -0.01
N ALA A 15 5.88 2.61 0.99
CA ALA A 15 4.42 2.57 1.05
C ALA A 15 3.78 3.23 -0.18
N GLY A 16 4.31 4.37 -0.63
CA GLY A 16 3.87 5.04 -1.86
C GLY A 16 4.05 4.16 -3.11
N THR A 17 5.21 3.51 -3.24
CA THR A 17 5.52 2.60 -4.36
C THR A 17 4.58 1.39 -4.38
N VAL A 18 4.33 0.77 -3.23
CA VAL A 18 3.41 -0.36 -3.10
C VAL A 18 1.97 0.06 -3.43
N THR A 19 1.56 1.26 -3.03
CA THR A 19 0.24 1.83 -3.37
C THR A 19 0.10 2.10 -4.87
N LEU A 20 1.14 2.60 -5.51
CA LEU A 20 1.17 2.80 -6.95
C LEU A 20 1.04 1.47 -7.70
N ALA A 21 1.76 0.43 -7.24
CA ALA A 21 1.62 -0.92 -7.79
C ALA A 21 0.18 -1.44 -7.66
N ALA A 22 -0.46 -1.27 -6.50
CA ALA A 22 -1.86 -1.65 -6.30
C ALA A 22 -2.80 -0.94 -7.29
N THR A 23 -2.57 0.36 -7.52
CA THR A 23 -3.36 1.16 -8.46
C THR A 23 -3.16 0.70 -9.91
N ASN A 24 -1.93 0.35 -10.30
CA ASN A 24 -1.65 -0.15 -11.64
C ASN A 24 -2.30 -1.53 -11.87
N ILE A 25 -2.29 -2.40 -10.86
CA ILE A 25 -2.99 -3.70 -10.89
C ILE A 25 -4.50 -3.50 -11.06
N ALA A 26 -5.09 -2.55 -10.34
CA ALA A 26 -6.52 -2.25 -10.44
C ALA A 26 -6.95 -1.66 -11.80
N LYS A 27 -6.00 -1.15 -12.61
CA LYS A 27 -6.27 -0.65 -13.97
C LYS A 27 -6.29 -1.74 -15.03
N VAL A 28 -5.95 -2.99 -14.70
CA VAL A 28 -5.96 -4.09 -15.66
C VAL A 28 -7.41 -4.41 -16.02
N ASP A 29 -7.83 -4.03 -17.23
CA ASP A 29 -9.18 -4.25 -17.73
C ASP A 29 -9.35 -5.66 -18.34
N ILE A 30 -9.65 -6.61 -17.46
CA ILE A 30 -9.94 -8.00 -17.83
C ILE A 30 -11.33 -8.13 -18.47
N GLY A 31 -12.27 -7.25 -18.13
CA GLY A 31 -13.64 -7.28 -18.62
C GLY A 31 -13.68 -7.09 -20.14
N THR A 32 -12.96 -6.09 -20.65
CA THR A 32 -12.86 -5.82 -22.09
C THR A 32 -12.19 -6.99 -22.83
N ALA A 33 -11.14 -7.59 -22.26
CA ALA A 33 -10.49 -8.75 -22.86
C ALA A 33 -11.42 -9.97 -22.94
N ALA A 34 -12.18 -10.24 -21.87
CA ALA A 34 -13.15 -11.33 -21.82
C ALA A 34 -14.30 -11.13 -22.80
N ALA A 35 -14.81 -9.90 -22.94
CA ALA A 35 -15.83 -9.56 -23.92
C ALA A 35 -15.34 -9.75 -25.37
N GLY A 36 -14.09 -9.39 -25.65
CA GLY A 36 -13.46 -9.64 -26.96
C GLY A 36 -13.38 -11.13 -27.32
N LEU A 37 -13.05 -11.98 -26.34
CA LEU A 37 -13.02 -13.44 -26.52
C LEU A 37 -14.41 -14.02 -26.76
N ALA A 38 -15.42 -13.58 -26.01
CA ALA A 38 -16.81 -13.99 -26.20
C ALA A 38 -17.32 -13.62 -27.59
N ALA A 39 -17.04 -12.38 -28.05
CA ALA A 39 -17.43 -11.90 -29.37
C ALA A 39 -16.74 -12.66 -30.52
N ALA A 40 -15.52 -13.18 -30.29
CA ALA A 40 -14.80 -13.99 -31.27
C ALA A 40 -15.32 -15.43 -31.39
N LEU A 41 -16.15 -15.90 -30.44
CA LEU A 41 -16.66 -17.28 -30.37
C LEU A 41 -18.20 -17.36 -30.43
N PRO A 42 -18.86 -16.74 -31.42
CA PRO A 42 -20.32 -16.75 -31.52
C PRO A 42 -20.85 -18.17 -31.76
N GLY A 43 -21.93 -18.55 -31.07
CA GLY A 43 -22.59 -19.84 -31.24
C GLY A 43 -21.89 -21.05 -30.59
N SER A 44 -20.72 -20.85 -29.96
CA SER A 44 -19.97 -21.91 -29.26
C SER A 44 -20.60 -22.36 -27.93
N GLY A 45 -21.53 -21.57 -27.39
CA GLY A 45 -22.04 -21.74 -26.03
C GLY A 45 -21.04 -21.37 -24.92
N LEU A 46 -19.84 -20.90 -25.28
CA LEU A 46 -18.75 -20.58 -24.35
C LEU A 46 -18.77 -19.13 -23.85
N ASP A 47 -19.65 -18.27 -24.38
CA ASP A 47 -19.77 -16.86 -24.01
C ASP A 47 -19.91 -16.67 -22.48
N GLY A 48 -20.83 -17.41 -21.86
CA GLY A 48 -21.01 -17.38 -20.41
C GLY A 48 -19.77 -17.82 -19.63
N VAL A 49 -19.00 -18.77 -20.17
CA VAL A 49 -17.75 -19.26 -19.55
C VAL A 49 -16.64 -18.21 -19.66
N CYS A 50 -16.49 -17.56 -20.82
CA CYS A 50 -15.54 -16.47 -21.02
C CYS A 50 -15.83 -15.29 -20.09
N THR A 51 -17.10 -14.91 -19.96
CA THR A 51 -17.54 -13.85 -19.04
C THR A 51 -17.25 -14.22 -17.59
N GLN A 52 -17.61 -15.44 -17.16
CA GLN A 52 -17.37 -15.93 -15.80
C GLN A 52 -15.87 -16.00 -15.48
N ALA A 53 -15.05 -16.49 -16.41
CA ALA A 53 -13.59 -16.54 -16.26
C ALA A 53 -13.00 -15.12 -16.10
N GLY A 54 -13.49 -14.16 -16.90
CA GLY A 54 -13.11 -12.75 -16.78
C GLY A 54 -13.39 -12.19 -15.39
N GLN A 55 -14.59 -12.45 -14.84
CA GLN A 55 -14.96 -12.02 -13.49
C GLN A 55 -14.08 -12.64 -12.40
N PHE A 56 -13.74 -13.92 -12.52
CA PHE A 56 -12.86 -14.57 -11.54
C PHE A 56 -11.45 -13.98 -11.55
N VAL A 57 -10.92 -13.71 -12.74
CA VAL A 57 -9.59 -13.12 -12.92
C VAL A 57 -9.57 -11.68 -12.42
N ASP A 58 -10.57 -10.86 -12.77
CA ASP A 58 -10.71 -9.49 -12.24
C ASP A 58 -10.78 -9.48 -10.71
N GLY A 59 -11.62 -10.34 -10.12
CA GLY A 59 -11.71 -10.47 -8.67
C GLY A 59 -10.41 -10.95 -8.00
N ALA A 60 -9.55 -11.69 -8.72
CA ALA A 60 -8.22 -12.06 -8.23
C ALA A 60 -7.25 -10.87 -8.25
N TYR A 61 -7.24 -10.08 -9.34
CA TYR A 61 -6.46 -8.85 -9.44
C TYR A 61 -6.85 -7.85 -8.34
N GLN A 62 -8.14 -7.64 -8.11
CA GLN A 62 -8.63 -6.77 -7.03
C GLN A 62 -8.19 -7.26 -5.64
N ARG A 63 -8.19 -8.58 -5.39
CA ARG A 63 -7.68 -9.15 -4.14
C ARG A 63 -6.19 -8.89 -3.95
N VAL A 64 -5.39 -8.99 -5.00
CA VAL A 64 -3.96 -8.67 -4.95
C VAL A 64 -3.76 -7.17 -4.68
N ALA A 65 -4.43 -6.30 -5.44
CA ALA A 65 -4.39 -4.86 -5.21
C ALA A 65 -4.77 -4.50 -3.76
N GLY A 66 -5.84 -5.08 -3.23
CA GLY A 66 -6.25 -4.88 -1.85
C GLY A 66 -5.21 -5.32 -0.82
N LYS A 67 -4.50 -6.42 -1.05
CA LYS A 67 -3.38 -6.86 -0.18
C LYS A 67 -2.23 -5.85 -0.21
N PHE A 68 -1.88 -5.32 -1.38
CA PHE A 68 -0.84 -4.30 -1.50
C PHE A 68 -1.23 -3.02 -0.75
N THR A 69 -2.47 -2.55 -0.89
CA THR A 69 -2.99 -1.42 -0.13
C THR A 69 -2.93 -1.65 1.38
N GLN A 70 -3.28 -2.86 1.85
CA GLN A 70 -3.17 -3.20 3.28
C GLN A 70 -1.72 -3.19 3.78
N VAL A 71 -0.77 -3.72 2.99
CA VAL A 71 0.66 -3.69 3.34
C VAL A 71 1.17 -2.26 3.38
N ALA A 72 0.85 -1.44 2.38
CA ALA A 72 1.22 -0.02 2.36
C ALA A 72 0.68 0.72 3.59
N GLY A 73 -0.59 0.49 3.95
CA GLY A 73 -1.18 1.06 5.16
C GLY A 73 -0.44 0.67 6.44
N LYS A 74 -0.06 -0.61 6.58
CA LYS A 74 0.74 -1.08 7.74
C LYS A 74 2.11 -0.41 7.81
N ILE A 75 2.77 -0.23 6.66
CA ILE A 75 4.07 0.46 6.59
C ILE A 75 3.93 1.92 7.03
N MET A 76 2.89 2.62 6.56
CA MET A 76 2.61 4.00 6.97
C MET A 76 2.36 4.08 8.48
N THR A 77 1.49 3.22 9.03
CA THR A 77 1.22 3.19 10.48
C THR A 77 2.49 2.95 11.29
N ALA A 78 3.33 2.00 10.87
CA ALA A 78 4.59 1.73 11.55
C ALA A 78 5.54 2.95 11.50
N SER A 79 5.66 3.60 10.33
CA SER A 79 6.50 4.79 10.17
C SER A 79 6.06 5.94 11.09
N GLN A 80 4.74 6.12 11.25
CA GLN A 80 4.17 7.14 12.12
C GLN A 80 4.43 6.84 13.60
N TRP A 81 4.30 5.57 14.00
CA TRP A 81 4.62 5.15 15.36
C TRP A 81 6.09 5.39 15.74
N TYR A 82 7.01 5.18 14.80
CA TYR A 82 8.43 5.48 15.03
C TYR A 82 8.68 6.97 15.21
N LEU A 83 8.04 7.83 14.41
CA LEU A 83 8.11 9.29 14.57
C LEU A 83 7.61 9.73 15.95
N GLU A 84 6.41 9.31 16.33
CA GLU A 84 5.80 9.66 17.62
C GLU A 84 6.67 9.22 18.80
N THR A 85 7.28 8.04 18.71
CA THR A 85 8.17 7.52 19.75
C THR A 85 9.45 8.33 19.86
N ASP A 86 10.06 8.71 18.73
CA ASP A 86 11.30 9.48 18.70
C ASP A 86 11.08 10.92 19.21
N GLU A 87 9.97 11.56 18.82
CA GLU A 87 9.56 12.87 19.35
C GLU A 87 9.35 12.83 20.86
N SER A 88 8.63 11.82 21.37
CA SER A 88 8.42 11.64 22.82
C SER A 88 9.73 11.45 23.56
N PHE A 89 10.67 10.70 22.99
CA PHE A 89 11.99 10.49 23.59
C PHE A 89 12.81 11.78 23.60
N ALA A 90 12.80 12.55 22.51
CA ALA A 90 13.45 13.85 22.43
C ALA A 90 12.87 14.83 23.45
N ASP A 91 11.55 14.85 23.64
CA ASP A 91 10.89 15.66 24.67
C ASP A 91 11.30 15.25 26.08
N ASP A 92 11.41 13.95 26.36
CA ASP A 92 11.89 13.46 27.64
C ASP A 92 13.35 13.84 27.89
N MET A 93 14.23 13.75 26.87
CA MET A 93 15.61 14.23 26.98
C MET A 93 15.71 15.73 27.26
N ARG A 94 14.86 16.56 26.61
CA ARG A 94 14.82 18.01 26.88
C ARG A 94 14.45 18.32 28.33
N LYS A 95 13.62 17.50 28.98
CA LYS A 95 13.30 17.65 30.42
C LYS A 95 14.51 17.40 31.31
N PHE A 96 15.46 16.60 30.86
CA PHE A 96 16.71 16.31 31.59
C PHE A 96 17.86 17.25 31.23
N ASP A 97 17.70 18.17 30.26
CA ASP A 97 18.76 19.11 29.89
C ASP A 97 18.99 20.14 31.00
N VAL A 98 20.11 19.98 31.70
CA VAL A 98 20.48 20.71 32.92
C VAL A 98 21.00 22.14 32.62
N HIS A 99 21.13 22.53 31.35
CA HIS A 99 21.60 23.88 30.99
C HIS A 99 20.63 25.02 31.36
N HIS A 100 19.38 24.71 31.72
CA HIS A 100 18.45 25.68 32.32
C HIS A 100 18.58 25.83 33.84
N ALA A 101 19.40 25.02 34.53
CA ALA A 101 19.54 25.06 35.99
C ALA A 101 20.76 25.87 36.48
N GLY A 102 21.58 26.45 35.58
CA GLY A 102 22.83 27.15 35.91
C GLY A 102 22.86 28.64 35.56
N GLY A 103 21.70 29.29 35.43
CA GLY A 103 21.59 30.65 34.92
C GLY A 103 20.87 31.64 35.84
N GLN A 104 21.14 31.63 37.15
CA GLN A 104 21.11 32.77 38.08
C GLN A 104 22.03 32.48 39.26
#